data_AF-A0A1Q6A3K5-F1
#
_entry.id   AF-A0A1Q6A3K5-F1
#
_cell.length_a   1.000
_cell.length_b   1.000
_cell.length_c   1.000
_cell.angle_alpha   90.00
_cell.angle_beta   90.00
_cell.angle_gamma   90.00
#
_symmetry.space_group_name_H-M   'P 1'
#
loop_
_entity.id
_entity.type
_entity.pdbx_description
1 polymer ?
#
loop_
_entity_poly.entity_id
_entity_poly.type
_entity_poly.pdbx_seq_one_letter_code
_entity_poly.pdbx_strand_id
1 'polypeptide(L)'
;MKAFVLIAAFMMIGVAGFAQNSPKAYYIDGVKATAREANKIKVDQLASVQMDKDGAHYYTKPVVRKKYWAYLSAKSSEYGRAVPDPADDSNVIYFINGNMLNSGYEMTLLGINDENFGSIKILDQATLEKLYGFTNKTYGVVIKTHRVKM
;
A
#
# COMPACT_ATOMS: atom_id res chain seq x y z
N MET A 1 8.38 6.91 -22.17
CA MET A 1 7.17 6.10 -22.44
C MET A 1 6.74 5.45 -21.15
N LYS A 2 5.45 5.55 -20.82
CA LYS A 2 4.84 5.05 -19.57
C LYS A 2 4.64 3.54 -19.69
N ALA A 3 5.25 2.74 -18.81
CA ALA A 3 4.95 1.33 -18.70
C ALA A 3 3.74 1.15 -17.79
N PHE A 4 2.58 0.90 -18.39
CA PHE A 4 1.42 0.37 -17.69
C PHE A 4 1.72 -1.08 -17.29
N VAL A 5 1.76 -1.35 -15.98
CA VAL A 5 1.78 -2.72 -15.48
C VAL A 5 0.36 -3.26 -15.59
N LEU A 6 0.18 -4.22 -16.50
CA LEU A 6 -1.07 -4.93 -16.72
C LEU A 6 -1.47 -5.68 -15.44
N ILE A 7 -2.67 -5.43 -14.94
CA ILE A 7 -3.34 -6.24 -13.94
C ILE A 7 -3.75 -7.55 -14.63
N ALA A 8 -3.00 -8.63 -14.41
CA ALA A 8 -3.40 -9.96 -14.84
C ALA A 8 -4.42 -10.53 -13.83
N ALA A 9 -5.70 -10.40 -14.18
CA ALA A 9 -6.78 -11.13 -13.55
C ALA A 9 -6.62 -12.63 -13.84
N PHE A 10 -6.39 -13.44 -12.80
CA PHE A 10 -6.52 -14.90 -12.89
C PHE A 10 -8.03 -15.23 -12.90
N MET A 11 -8.61 -15.33 -14.09
CA MET A 11 -9.89 -16.02 -14.27
C MET A 11 -9.65 -17.54 -14.24
N MET A 12 -10.46 -18.25 -13.46
CA MET A 12 -10.57 -19.70 -13.51
C MET A 12 -11.12 -20.16 -14.87
N ILE A 13 -10.37 -20.97 -15.60
CA ILE A 13 -10.89 -21.83 -16.68
C ILE A 13 -10.14 -23.17 -16.65
N GLY A 14 -10.91 -24.26 -16.57
CA GLY A 14 -10.69 -25.48 -17.35
C GLY A 14 -9.57 -26.44 -16.95
N VAL A 15 -9.97 -27.64 -16.54
CA VAL A 15 -9.11 -28.82 -16.35
C VAL A 15 -8.48 -29.23 -17.68
N ALA A 16 -7.23 -29.72 -17.61
CA ALA A 16 -6.41 -30.33 -18.65
C ALA A 16 -5.66 -29.35 -19.58
N GLY A 17 -4.34 -29.21 -19.37
CA GLY A 17 -3.43 -28.86 -20.46
C GLY A 17 -2.35 -27.81 -20.20
N PHE A 18 -2.18 -27.29 -18.99
CA PHE A 18 -0.98 -26.51 -18.66
C PHE A 18 -0.56 -26.82 -17.22
N ALA A 19 0.56 -27.52 -17.05
CA ALA A 19 1.30 -27.51 -15.79
C ALA A 19 1.88 -26.10 -15.61
N GLN A 20 1.02 -25.16 -15.27
CA GLN A 20 1.40 -23.80 -14.91
C GLN A 20 2.03 -23.91 -13.51
N ASN A 21 3.37 -23.87 -13.47
CA ASN A 21 4.18 -24.06 -12.26
C ASN A 21 3.53 -23.36 -11.06
N SER A 22 2.90 -24.14 -10.19
CA SER A 22 2.35 -23.63 -8.95
C SER A 22 3.49 -23.12 -8.07
N PRO A 23 3.33 -22.01 -7.34
CA PRO A 23 4.33 -21.52 -6.40
C PRO A 23 4.80 -22.64 -5.48
N LYS A 24 6.12 -22.71 -5.25
CA LYS A 24 6.71 -23.73 -4.35
C LYS A 24 6.22 -23.58 -2.91
N ALA A 25 5.90 -22.36 -2.51
CA ALA A 25 5.27 -22.01 -1.25
C ALA A 25 4.43 -20.75 -1.40
N TYR A 26 3.54 -20.55 -0.44
CA TYR A 26 2.71 -19.36 -0.30
C TYR A 26 3.04 -18.69 1.02
N TYR A 27 3.11 -17.37 1.02
CA TYR A 27 3.31 -16.55 2.20
C TYR A 27 2.24 -15.48 2.24
N ILE A 28 1.60 -15.30 3.40
CA ILE A 28 0.64 -14.24 3.64
C ILE A 28 1.26 -13.35 4.72
N ASP A 29 1.55 -12.10 4.36
CA ASP A 29 2.17 -11.11 5.25
C ASP A 29 3.48 -11.58 5.91
N GLY A 30 4.25 -12.40 5.18
CA GLY A 30 5.51 -12.99 5.62
C GLY A 30 5.38 -14.32 6.38
N VAL A 31 4.15 -14.80 6.62
CA VAL A 31 3.89 -16.08 7.28
C VAL A 31 3.59 -17.15 6.24
N LYS A 32 4.28 -18.29 6.31
CA LYS A 32 4.04 -19.42 5.40
C LYS A 32 2.59 -19.91 5.54
N ALA A 33 1.93 -20.10 4.41
CA ALA A 33 0.53 -20.48 4.32
C ALA A 33 0.33 -21.62 3.32
N THR A 34 -0.85 -22.24 3.37
CA THR A 34 -1.30 -23.20 2.37
C THR A 34 -1.84 -22.49 1.12
N ALA A 35 -1.82 -23.18 -0.03
CA ALA A 35 -2.47 -22.70 -1.25
C ALA A 35 -3.95 -22.38 -1.02
N ARG A 36 -4.64 -23.18 -0.19
CA ARG A 36 -6.06 -22.97 0.15
C ARG A 36 -6.28 -21.66 0.90
N GLU A 37 -5.39 -21.30 1.82
CA GLU A 37 -5.48 -20.03 2.56
C GLU A 37 -5.19 -18.84 1.65
N ALA A 38 -4.15 -18.94 0.82
CA ALA A 38 -3.82 -17.88 -0.15
C ALA A 38 -4.97 -17.62 -1.13
N ASN A 39 -5.62 -18.68 -1.62
CA ASN A 39 -6.75 -18.58 -2.55
C ASN A 39 -8.03 -18.00 -1.94
N LYS A 40 -8.12 -17.88 -0.61
CA LYS A 40 -9.27 -17.22 0.05
C LYS A 40 -9.13 -15.69 0.07
N ILE A 41 -7.93 -15.15 -0.16
CA ILE A 41 -7.71 -13.72 -0.13
C ILE A 41 -8.32 -13.10 -1.38
N LYS A 42 -9.22 -12.15 -1.18
CA LYS A 42 -9.83 -11.41 -2.29
C LYS A 42 -8.89 -10.32 -2.79
N VAL A 43 -8.99 -9.98 -4.07
CA VAL A 43 -8.11 -8.97 -4.71
C VAL A 43 -8.21 -7.61 -4.02
N ASP A 44 -9.40 -7.22 -3.56
CA ASP A 44 -9.63 -5.97 -2.84
C ASP A 44 -8.97 -5.92 -1.45
N GLN A 45 -8.60 -7.07 -0.88
CA GLN A 45 -7.86 -7.19 0.37
C GLN A 45 -6.34 -7.13 0.19
N LEU A 46 -5.84 -7.22 -1.06
CA LEU A 46 -4.41 -7.25 -1.36
C LEU A 46 -3.85 -5.84 -1.57
N ALA A 47 -2.70 -5.58 -0.97
CA ALA A 47 -1.84 -4.45 -1.27
C ALA A 47 -0.88 -4.80 -2.41
N SER A 48 -0.31 -6.02 -2.40
CA SER A 48 0.46 -6.56 -3.53
C SER A 48 0.58 -8.07 -3.50
N VAL A 49 0.96 -8.66 -4.63
CA VAL A 49 1.47 -10.02 -4.72
C VAL A 49 2.85 -9.94 -5.37
N GLN A 50 3.84 -10.57 -4.74
CA GLN A 50 5.22 -10.65 -5.25
C GLN A 50 5.60 -12.11 -5.44
N MET A 51 6.40 -12.38 -6.47
CA MET A 51 6.90 -13.72 -6.76
C MET A 51 8.43 -13.69 -6.72
N ASP A 52 9.03 -14.61 -5.98
CA ASP A 52 10.48 -14.79 -5.92
C ASP A 52 10.87 -16.28 -5.93
N LYS A 53 12.14 -16.57 -5.61
CA LYS A 53 12.67 -17.94 -5.57
C LYS A 53 12.02 -18.82 -4.49
N ASP A 54 11.49 -18.20 -3.44
CA ASP A 54 10.93 -18.86 -2.26
C ASP A 54 9.42 -19.09 -2.41
N GLY A 55 8.73 -18.24 -3.17
CA GLY A 55 7.37 -18.50 -3.60
C GLY A 55 6.55 -17.25 -3.88
N ALA A 56 5.23 -17.38 -3.70
CA ALA A 56 4.29 -16.29 -3.85
C ALA A 56 4.05 -15.62 -2.48
N HIS A 57 4.27 -14.31 -2.42
CA HIS A 57 4.10 -13.48 -1.23
C HIS A 57 2.93 -12.54 -1.41
N TYR A 58 1.89 -12.74 -0.60
CA TYR A 58 0.68 -11.94 -0.57
C TYR A 58 0.79 -10.94 0.57
N TYR A 59 0.75 -9.65 0.24
CA TYR A 59 0.75 -8.57 1.22
C TYR A 59 -0.68 -8.03 1.32
N THR A 60 -1.28 -8.11 2.51
CA THR A 60 -2.66 -7.65 2.73
C THR A 60 -2.70 -6.18 3.13
N LYS A 61 -3.75 -5.47 2.70
CA LYS A 61 -3.94 -4.06 3.06
C LYS A 61 -3.92 -3.83 4.57
N PRO A 62 -4.63 -4.58 5.43
CA PRO A 62 -4.62 -4.30 6.87
C PRO A 62 -3.22 -4.36 7.49
N VAL A 63 -2.40 -5.35 7.11
CA VAL A 63 -1.04 -5.46 7.65
C VAL A 63 -0.13 -4.37 7.10
N VAL A 64 -0.21 -4.08 5.81
CA VAL A 64 0.60 -3.03 5.19
C VAL A 64 0.23 -1.65 5.76
N ARG A 65 -1.06 -1.37 5.94
CA ARG A 65 -1.59 -0.15 6.55
C ARG A 65 -1.08 0.04 7.96
N LYS A 66 -1.19 -1.01 8.79
CA LYS A 66 -0.67 -0.98 10.15
C LYS A 66 0.82 -0.66 10.19
N LYS A 67 1.62 -1.21 9.27
CA LYS A 67 3.07 -0.98 9.21
C LYS A 67 3.41 0.47 8.85
N TYR A 68 2.90 1.01 7.74
CA TYR A 68 3.23 2.40 7.39
C TYR A 68 2.59 3.38 8.37
N TRP A 69 1.39 3.10 8.89
CA TRP A 69 0.73 3.96 9.88
C TRP A 69 1.58 4.07 11.13
N ALA A 70 2.07 2.94 11.67
CA ALA A 70 2.93 2.94 12.85
C ALA A 70 4.20 3.76 12.62
N TYR A 71 4.79 3.63 11.43
CA TYR A 71 5.96 4.43 11.05
C TYR A 71 5.66 5.93 11.00
N LEU A 72 4.63 6.35 10.26
CA LEU A 72 4.28 7.77 10.10
C LEU A 72 3.83 8.40 11.42
N SER A 73 3.07 7.68 12.25
CA SER A 73 2.68 8.11 13.59
C SER A 73 3.87 8.28 14.53
N ALA A 74 4.90 7.43 14.42
CA ALA A 74 6.14 7.61 15.17
C ALA A 74 6.96 8.82 14.68
N LYS A 75 6.85 9.20 13.40
CA LYS A 75 7.54 10.37 12.84
C LYS A 75 6.81 11.70 13.04
N SER A 76 5.51 11.68 13.30
CA SER A 76 4.73 12.89 13.53
C SER A 76 3.57 12.65 14.49
N SER A 77 3.62 13.32 15.64
CA SER A 77 2.51 13.37 16.59
C SER A 77 1.29 14.11 16.03
N GLU A 78 1.49 15.00 15.06
CA GLU A 78 0.39 15.63 14.32
C GLU A 78 -0.34 14.61 13.44
N TYR A 79 0.42 13.79 12.70
CA TYR A 79 -0.15 12.68 11.93
C TYR A 79 -0.91 11.70 12.83
N GLY A 80 -0.30 11.27 13.93
CA GLY A 80 -0.92 10.32 14.86
C GLY A 80 -2.20 10.86 15.52
N ARG A 81 -2.37 12.19 15.62
CA ARG A 81 -3.63 12.82 16.07
C ARG A 81 -4.66 12.92 14.95
N ALA A 82 -4.24 13.22 13.73
CA ALA A 82 -5.14 13.33 12.58
C ALA A 82 -5.63 11.95 12.08
N VAL A 83 -4.81 10.91 12.23
CA VAL A 83 -5.08 9.54 11.80
C VAL A 83 -4.82 8.60 12.98
N PRO A 84 -5.73 8.54 13.98
CA PRO A 84 -5.49 7.81 15.22
C PRO A 84 -5.53 6.29 15.07
N ASP A 85 -6.19 5.76 14.05
CA ASP A 85 -6.20 4.34 13.72
C ASP A 85 -5.80 4.11 12.24
N PRO A 86 -5.08 3.02 11.89
CA PRO A 86 -4.79 2.68 10.50
C PRO A 86 -6.04 2.50 9.62
N ALA A 87 -7.22 2.23 10.20
CA ALA A 87 -8.49 2.17 9.48
C ALA A 87 -9.04 3.55 9.08
N ASP A 88 -8.59 4.64 9.71
CA ASP A 88 -9.02 6.01 9.39
C ASP A 88 -8.40 6.54 8.09
N ASP A 89 -7.48 5.77 7.48
CA ASP A 89 -6.79 6.13 6.25
C ASP A 89 -7.73 6.35 5.05
N SER A 90 -8.94 5.80 5.08
CA SER A 90 -9.97 6.04 4.05
C SER A 90 -10.43 7.50 3.96
N ASN A 91 -10.28 8.25 5.05
CA ASN A 91 -10.61 9.67 5.15
C ASN A 91 -9.43 10.58 4.80
N VAL A 92 -8.29 9.98 4.45
CA VAL A 92 -7.04 10.67 4.19
C VAL A 92 -6.72 10.62 2.70
N ILE A 93 -6.11 11.68 2.19
CA ILE A 93 -5.46 11.65 0.88
C ILE A 93 -3.96 11.89 1.04
N TYR A 94 -3.17 11.02 0.44
CA TYR A 94 -1.71 11.07 0.55
C TYR A 94 -1.09 11.73 -0.67
N PHE A 95 -0.03 12.50 -0.44
CA PHE A 95 0.82 13.08 -1.46
C PHE A 95 2.27 12.72 -1.16
N ILE A 96 2.99 12.13 -2.11
CA ILE A 96 4.44 11.92 -2.00
C ILE A 96 5.14 12.77 -3.04
N ASN A 97 6.04 13.65 -2.59
CA ASN A 97 6.81 14.55 -3.44
C ASN A 97 5.92 15.38 -4.39
N GLY A 98 4.71 15.74 -3.94
CA GLY A 98 3.73 16.51 -4.71
C GLY A 98 2.81 15.67 -5.59
N ASN A 99 3.05 14.35 -5.72
CA ASN A 99 2.16 13.45 -6.46
C ASN A 99 1.09 12.89 -5.53
N MET A 100 -0.16 13.06 -5.90
CA MET A 100 -1.32 12.46 -5.23
C MET A 100 -1.32 10.94 -5.42
N LEU A 101 -1.71 10.22 -4.37
CA LEU A 101 -1.86 8.77 -4.40
C LEU A 101 -3.34 8.38 -4.36
N ASN A 102 -3.83 7.78 -5.44
CA ASN A 102 -5.27 7.60 -5.68
C ASN A 102 -5.74 6.19 -5.29
N SER A 103 -4.90 5.17 -5.54
CA SER A 103 -5.19 3.75 -5.31
C SER A 103 -3.89 2.95 -5.26
N GLY A 104 -3.86 1.85 -4.48
CA GLY A 104 -2.67 1.01 -4.36
C GLY A 104 -1.49 1.72 -3.69
N TYR A 105 -1.77 2.76 -2.92
CA TYR A 105 -0.77 3.59 -2.25
C TYR A 105 -0.09 2.85 -1.10
N GLU A 106 -0.67 1.75 -0.63
CA GLU A 106 -0.24 1.01 0.55
C GLU A 106 1.23 0.59 0.43
N MET A 107 1.64 0.03 -0.71
CA MET A 107 3.04 -0.39 -0.91
C MET A 107 3.98 0.80 -1.08
N THR A 108 3.51 1.91 -1.67
CA THR A 108 4.31 3.12 -1.80
C THR A 108 4.60 3.73 -0.43
N LEU A 109 3.60 3.80 0.45
CA LEU A 109 3.76 4.27 1.82
C LEU A 109 4.59 3.31 2.66
N LEU A 110 4.43 1.99 2.46
CA LEU A 110 5.26 0.98 3.15
C LEU A 110 6.74 1.11 2.82
N GLY A 111 7.07 1.55 1.60
CA GLY A 111 8.45 1.78 1.18
C GLY A 111 9.13 2.98 1.84
N ILE A 112 8.40 3.78 2.63
CA ILE A 112 8.97 4.92 3.35
C ILE A 112 9.63 4.41 4.63
N ASN A 113 10.89 4.80 4.83
CA ASN A 113 11.71 4.37 5.95
C ASN A 113 12.71 5.47 6.34
N ASP A 114 13.53 5.22 7.37
CA ASP A 114 14.46 6.21 7.91
C ASP A 114 15.54 6.65 6.93
N GLU A 115 15.80 5.87 5.88
CA GLU A 115 16.79 6.19 4.85
C GLU A 115 16.25 7.13 3.76
N ASN A 116 14.93 7.25 3.62
CA ASN A 116 14.31 8.02 2.54
C ASN A 116 13.29 9.07 3.03
N PHE A 117 12.89 9.03 4.30
CA PHE A 117 11.95 9.95 4.88
C PHE A 117 12.56 11.35 5.05
N GLY A 118 11.94 12.35 4.44
CA GLY A 118 12.33 13.76 4.60
C GLY A 118 11.45 14.48 5.62
N SER A 119 10.16 14.62 5.32
CA SER A 119 9.21 15.29 6.20
C SER A 119 7.77 14.87 5.94
N ILE A 120 6.90 15.17 6.91
CA ILE A 120 5.45 14.99 6.81
C ILE A 120 4.76 16.27 7.25
N LYS A 121 3.73 16.67 6.50
CA LYS A 121 2.86 17.80 6.80
C LYS A 121 1.41 17.36 6.70
N ILE A 122 0.61 17.76 7.68
CA ILE A 122 -0.83 17.53 7.68
C ILE A 122 -1.53 18.79 7.15
N LEU A 123 -2.52 18.57 6.29
CA LEU A 123 -3.42 19.58 5.76
C LEU A 123 -4.81 19.28 6.32
N ASP A 124 -5.46 20.29 6.89
CA ASP A 124 -6.88 20.18 7.24
C ASP A 124 -7.77 20.19 5.99
N GLN A 125 -9.05 19.91 6.18
CA GLN A 125 -10.04 19.87 5.12
C GLN A 125 -10.15 21.19 4.36
N ALA A 126 -10.14 22.33 5.07
CA ALA A 126 -10.24 23.65 4.43
C ALA A 126 -9.04 23.93 3.50
N THR A 127 -7.84 23.54 3.92
CA THR A 127 -6.63 23.66 3.10
C THR A 127 -6.65 22.69 1.92
N LEU A 128 -7.12 21.46 2.13
CA LEU A 128 -7.30 20.48 1.06
C LEU A 128 -8.27 20.96 -0.02
N GLU A 129 -9.42 21.49 0.39
CA GLU A 129 -10.42 22.02 -0.52
C GLU A 129 -9.86 23.22 -1.30
N LYS A 130 -9.21 24.16 -0.61
CA LYS A 130 -8.62 25.34 -1.24
C LYS A 130 -7.51 25.02 -2.23
N LEU A 131 -6.62 24.08 -1.90
CA LEU A 131 -5.45 23.78 -2.73
C LEU A 131 -5.72 22.74 -3.81
N TYR A 132 -6.62 21.79 -3.56
CA TYR A 132 -6.80 20.60 -4.38
C TYR A 132 -8.27 20.28 -4.71
N GLY A 133 -9.24 20.97 -4.13
CA GLY A 133 -10.67 20.75 -4.37
C GLY A 133 -11.25 19.50 -3.69
N PHE A 134 -10.54 18.88 -2.74
CA PHE A 134 -11.05 17.70 -2.04
C PHE A 134 -12.01 18.07 -0.92
N THR A 135 -13.29 17.74 -1.09
CA THR A 135 -14.35 17.96 -0.10
C THR A 135 -14.73 16.69 0.68
N ASN A 136 -14.37 15.51 0.17
CA ASN A 136 -14.71 14.19 0.72
C ASN A 136 -13.55 13.54 1.51
N LYS A 137 -12.59 14.35 1.96
CA LYS A 137 -11.41 13.93 2.71
C LYS A 137 -11.25 14.88 3.89
N THR A 138 -10.97 14.30 5.05
CA THR A 138 -10.79 15.06 6.30
C THR A 138 -9.39 15.66 6.38
N TYR A 139 -8.39 14.91 5.91
CA TYR A 139 -6.99 15.31 6.00
C TYR A 139 -6.19 15.01 4.73
N GLY A 140 -5.25 15.90 4.43
CA GLY A 140 -4.21 15.69 3.44
C GLY A 140 -2.90 15.40 4.13
N VAL A 141 -2.19 14.36 3.69
CA VAL A 141 -0.89 14.00 4.25
C VAL A 141 0.17 14.16 3.18
N VAL A 142 0.95 15.22 3.29
CA VAL A 142 2.03 15.55 2.35
C VAL A 142 3.34 15.03 2.90
N ILE A 143 3.93 14.07 2.21
CA ILE A 143 5.20 13.45 2.57
C ILE A 143 6.27 13.87 1.55
N LYS A 144 7.42 14.30 2.05
CA LYS A 144 8.63 14.49 1.25
C LYS A 144 9.56 13.32 1.50
N THR A 145 10.06 12.74 0.43
CA THR A 145 11.09 11.69 0.47
C THR A 145 12.28 12.11 -0.37
N HIS A 146 13.45 11.58 -0.04
CA HIS A 146 14.66 11.73 -0.84
C HIS A 146 15.07 10.41 -1.49
N ARG A 147 15.93 10.51 -2.52
CA ARG A 147 16.56 9.33 -3.08
C ARG A 147 17.61 8.82 -2.10
N VAL A 148 17.57 7.52 -1.82
CA VAL A 148 18.70 6.83 -1.20
C VAL A 148 19.82 6.80 -2.24
N LYS A 149 20.99 7.37 -1.93
CA LYS A 149 22.16 7.18 -2.78
C LYS A 149 22.62 5.74 -2.60
N MET A 150 22.59 4.96 -3.69
CA MET A 150 23.21 3.64 -3.76
C MET A 150 24.72 3.77 -3.81
#